data_AF-A0A946DV73-F1
#
_entry.id   AF-A0A946DV73-F1
#
_cell.length_a   1.000
_cell.length_b   1.000
_cell.length_c   1.000
_cell.angle_alpha   90.00
_cell.angle_beta   90.00
_cell.angle_gamma   90.00
#
_symmetry.space_group_name_H-M   'P 1'
#
loop_
_entity.id
_entity.type
_entity.pdbx_description
1 polymer ?
#
loop_
_entity_poly.entity_id
_entity_poly.type
_entity_poly.pdbx_seq_one_letter_code
_entity_poly.pdbx_strand_id
1 'polypeptide(L)'
;MAGARGIRAGRAYVELFADDSKLVRGLRRAQQKLRAFGQSITGIGAKLLGAGAAFATPFIAAIKAASAFEETMNKFNVVFGDAAGEVKKWGDGLAEQVGRSKRQIAGFLASSQDLLVPIGFDFGTATAASKQLAKLAIDLASFNNMADADVLRDLQAALTGSGEVMKKYGVLVSEAAVKQELLNNSIDPKTATEQQKVMSRLQIIMRGTTAAQGDAVRSAGSFANQMKSLKAKVEDAAVTIGSALLPVVTPFVT
;
A
#
# COMPACT_ATOMS: atom_id res chain seq x y z
N MET A 1 -11.30 55.49 -20.38
CA MET A 1 -11.07 54.12 -20.91
C MET A 1 -10.52 53.27 -19.76
N ALA A 2 -11.24 52.22 -19.37
CA ALA A 2 -10.88 51.36 -18.23
C ALA A 2 -9.87 50.28 -18.66
N GLY A 3 -8.69 50.25 -18.05
CA GLY A 3 -7.69 49.20 -18.25
C GLY A 3 -7.81 48.11 -17.18
N ALA A 4 -8.24 46.92 -17.58
CA ALA A 4 -8.45 45.78 -16.71
C ALA A 4 -7.15 45.33 -16.01
N ARG A 5 -7.16 45.31 -14.67
CA ARG A 5 -6.13 44.68 -13.83
C ARG A 5 -6.28 43.16 -13.92
N GLY A 6 -5.53 42.54 -14.84
CA GLY A 6 -5.40 41.09 -14.95
C GLY A 6 -4.74 40.46 -13.71
N ILE A 7 -5.43 39.50 -13.12
CA ILE A 7 -5.08 38.76 -11.91
C ILE A 7 -3.74 38.00 -12.08
N ARG A 8 -2.78 38.22 -11.16
CA ARG A 8 -1.43 37.60 -11.16
C ARG A 8 -1.38 36.19 -10.53
N ALA A 9 -2.48 35.45 -10.50
CA ALA A 9 -2.51 34.12 -9.88
C ALA A 9 -1.89 33.03 -10.77
N GLY A 10 -1.96 33.17 -12.10
CA GLY A 10 -1.48 32.15 -13.04
C GLY A 10 0.05 32.02 -13.15
N ARG A 11 0.81 33.10 -12.91
CA ARG A 11 2.28 33.10 -13.10
C ARG A 11 3.03 32.32 -12.00
N ALA A 12 2.52 32.33 -10.77
CA ALA A 12 3.11 31.59 -9.65
C ALA A 12 2.88 30.07 -9.74
N TYR A 13 1.78 29.63 -10.37
CA TYR A 13 1.46 28.22 -10.56
C TYR A 13 2.34 27.58 -11.65
N VAL A 14 2.64 28.32 -12.72
CA VAL A 14 3.43 27.84 -13.85
C VAL A 14 4.92 27.66 -13.50
N GLU A 15 5.48 28.45 -12.58
CA GLU A 15 6.88 28.29 -12.13
C GLU A 15 7.10 27.11 -11.18
N LEU A 16 6.05 26.60 -10.52
CA LEU A 16 6.13 25.41 -9.68
C LEU A 16 6.12 24.10 -10.51
N PHE A 17 5.50 24.13 -11.69
CA PHE A 17 5.33 22.95 -12.57
C PHE A 17 6.20 22.94 -13.83
N ALA A 18 7.00 23.99 -14.07
CA ALA A 18 8.04 23.95 -15.09
C ALA A 18 9.22 23.07 -14.63
N ASP A 19 9.82 22.32 -15.57
CA ASP A 19 10.98 21.42 -15.38
C ASP A 19 12.23 22.06 -14.72
N ASP A 20 12.21 23.39 -14.54
CA ASP A 20 13.29 24.22 -14.01
C ASP A 20 13.00 24.86 -12.65
N SER A 21 11.99 24.38 -11.91
CA SER A 21 11.78 24.82 -10.54
C SER A 21 12.95 24.39 -9.63
N LYS A 22 13.29 25.22 -8.62
CA LYS A 22 14.34 24.88 -7.63
C LYS A 22 14.05 23.54 -6.93
N LEU A 23 12.78 23.19 -6.76
CA LEU A 23 12.32 21.92 -6.21
C LEU A 23 12.64 20.74 -7.15
N VAL A 24 12.32 20.84 -8.45
CA VAL A 24 12.59 19.78 -9.44
C VAL A 24 14.09 19.53 -9.59
N ARG A 25 14.91 20.59 -9.62
CA ARG A 25 16.38 20.45 -9.61
C ARG A 25 16.90 19.84 -8.31
N GLY A 26 16.30 20.19 -7.17
CA GLY A 26 16.61 19.57 -5.87
C GLY A 26 16.29 18.08 -5.84
N LEU A 27 15.12 17.70 -6.34
CA LEU A 27 14.65 16.31 -6.45
C LEU A 27 15.49 15.50 -7.44
N ARG A 28 15.85 16.06 -8.61
CA ARG A 28 16.76 15.41 -9.58
C ARG A 28 18.15 15.20 -9.01
N ARG A 29 18.70 16.18 -8.28
CA ARG A 29 19.99 16.05 -7.59
C ARG A 29 19.92 15.00 -6.47
N ALA A 30 18.83 14.98 -5.70
CA ALA A 30 18.60 13.94 -4.70
C ALA A 30 18.50 12.55 -5.34
N GLN A 31 17.78 12.41 -6.45
CA GLN A 31 17.67 11.17 -7.22
C GLN A 31 19.02 10.71 -7.79
N GLN A 32 19.83 11.62 -8.33
CA GLN A 32 21.18 11.30 -8.82
C GLN A 32 22.11 10.89 -7.68
N LYS A 33 22.07 11.59 -6.53
CA LYS A 33 22.83 11.21 -5.33
C LYS A 33 22.40 9.86 -4.79
N LEU A 34 21.10 9.55 -4.77
CA LEU A 34 20.59 8.23 -4.38
C LEU A 34 21.01 7.13 -5.35
N ARG A 35 21.03 7.40 -6.67
CA ARG A 35 21.52 6.44 -7.67
C ARG A 35 23.03 6.19 -7.54
N ALA A 36 23.82 7.24 -7.39
CA ALA A 36 25.27 7.13 -7.16
C ALA A 36 25.58 6.43 -5.82
N PHE A 37 24.77 6.69 -4.79
CA PHE A 37 24.83 6.00 -3.51
C PHE A 37 24.47 4.51 -3.66
N GLY A 38 23.39 4.17 -4.37
CA GLY A 38 23.03 2.79 -4.68
C GLY A 38 24.13 2.02 -5.42
N GLN A 39 24.77 2.66 -6.42
CA GLN A 39 25.92 2.10 -7.13
C GLN A 39 27.16 1.95 -6.24
N SER A 40 27.38 2.87 -5.30
CA SER A 40 28.45 2.75 -4.30
C SER A 40 28.18 1.60 -3.30
N ILE A 41 26.93 1.36 -2.93
CA ILE A 41 26.53 0.31 -1.98
C ILE A 41 26.76 -1.09 -2.54
N THR A 42 26.49 -1.33 -3.83
CA THR A 42 26.82 -2.59 -4.49
C THR A 42 28.33 -2.88 -4.49
N GLY A 43 29.18 -1.84 -4.47
CA GLY A 43 30.64 -1.99 -4.32
C GLY A 43 31.14 -2.03 -2.87
N ILE A 44 30.34 -1.53 -1.91
CA ILE A 44 30.65 -1.46 -0.47
C ILE A 44 30.33 -2.79 0.23
N GLY A 45 29.32 -3.55 -0.22
CA GLY A 45 28.99 -4.87 0.35
C GLY A 45 30.18 -5.84 0.46
N ALA A 46 31.10 -5.80 -0.51
CA ALA A 46 32.33 -6.61 -0.51
C ALA A 46 33.45 -6.09 0.43
N LYS A 47 33.45 -4.79 0.77
CA LYS A 47 34.45 -4.15 1.66
C LYS A 47 34.01 -4.11 3.13
N LEU A 48 32.72 -4.28 3.41
CA LEU A 48 32.15 -4.23 4.76
C LEU A 48 32.45 -5.46 5.61
N LEU A 49 32.75 -6.61 5.01
CA LEU A 49 33.07 -7.85 5.73
C LEU A 49 34.31 -7.73 6.65
N GLY A 50 35.19 -6.75 6.43
CA GLY A 50 36.41 -6.54 7.22
C GLY A 50 36.36 -5.43 8.27
N ALA A 51 35.29 -4.61 8.33
CA ALA A 51 35.32 -3.34 9.06
C ALA A 51 34.43 -3.25 10.33
N GLY A 52 33.65 -4.30 10.62
CA GLY A 52 32.82 -4.41 11.83
C GLY A 52 31.58 -3.51 11.86
N ALA A 53 30.80 -3.61 12.95
CA ALA A 53 29.47 -3.01 13.09
C ALA A 53 29.43 -1.46 12.97
N ALA A 54 30.55 -0.76 13.20
CA ALA A 54 30.62 0.70 13.16
C ALA A 54 30.26 1.29 11.78
N PHE A 55 30.58 0.58 10.69
CA PHE A 55 30.25 1.00 9.32
C PHE A 55 28.76 0.82 8.97
N ALA A 56 28.00 0.02 9.72
CA ALA A 56 26.57 -0.15 9.53
C ALA A 56 25.74 0.99 10.13
N THR A 57 26.31 1.76 11.07
CA THR A 57 25.64 2.84 11.82
C THR A 57 24.91 3.86 10.92
N PRO A 58 25.54 4.39 9.85
CA PRO A 58 24.86 5.33 8.95
C PRO A 58 23.71 4.70 8.15
N PHE A 59 23.67 3.36 8.07
CA PHE A 59 22.72 2.60 7.28
C PHE A 59 21.64 1.91 8.14
N ILE A 60 21.62 2.13 9.46
CA ILE A 60 20.67 1.48 10.37
C ILE A 60 19.22 1.63 9.89
N ALA A 61 18.82 2.80 9.38
CA ALA A 61 17.47 3.02 8.87
C ALA A 61 17.15 2.14 7.64
N ALA A 62 18.11 1.97 6.73
CA ALA A 62 17.96 1.11 5.56
C ALA A 62 17.94 -0.37 5.96
N ILE A 63 18.81 -0.79 6.90
CA ILE A 63 18.83 -2.14 7.44
C ILE A 63 17.50 -2.48 8.12
N LYS A 64 16.96 -1.56 8.95
CA LYS A 64 15.64 -1.71 9.56
C LYS A 64 14.51 -1.81 8.53
N ALA A 65 14.54 -0.97 7.49
CA ALA A 65 13.56 -1.02 6.41
C ALA A 65 13.61 -2.37 5.66
N ALA A 66 14.81 -2.86 5.35
CA ALA A 66 15.00 -4.15 4.71
C ALA A 66 14.58 -5.33 5.59
N SER A 67 14.91 -5.30 6.88
CA SER A 67 14.46 -6.32 7.84
C SER A 67 12.94 -6.37 7.95
N ALA A 68 12.27 -5.21 8.04
CA ALA A 68 10.81 -5.14 8.05
C ALA A 68 10.19 -5.62 6.71
N PHE A 69 10.86 -5.37 5.59
CA PHE A 69 10.44 -5.90 4.29
C PHE A 69 10.59 -7.43 4.23
N GLU A 70 11.71 -7.97 4.71
CA GLU A 70 11.95 -9.41 4.78
C GLU A 70 10.90 -10.11 5.67
N GLU A 71 10.59 -9.56 6.84
CA GLU A 71 9.51 -10.08 7.70
C GLU A 71 8.14 -10.08 6.99
N THR A 72 7.83 -8.98 6.29
CA THR A 72 6.59 -8.88 5.50
C THR A 72 6.56 -9.95 4.40
N MET A 73 7.69 -10.15 3.70
CA MET A 73 7.81 -11.14 2.64
C MET A 73 7.80 -12.57 3.17
N ASN A 74 8.32 -12.83 4.37
CA ASN A 74 8.25 -14.12 5.02
C ASN A 74 6.80 -14.49 5.32
N LYS A 75 6.03 -13.58 5.94
CA LYS A 75 4.58 -13.76 6.11
C LYS A 75 3.88 -13.97 4.77
N PHE A 76 4.17 -13.11 3.79
CA PHE A 76 3.58 -13.17 2.45
C PHE A 76 3.83 -14.53 1.78
N ASN A 77 5.05 -15.05 1.81
CA ASN A 77 5.40 -16.33 1.21
C ASN A 77 4.72 -17.50 1.94
N VAL A 78 4.57 -17.43 3.27
CA VAL A 78 3.85 -18.46 4.03
C VAL A 78 2.37 -18.48 3.68
N VAL A 79 1.70 -17.32 3.63
CA VAL A 79 0.25 -17.26 3.40
C VAL A 79 -0.15 -17.50 1.95
N PHE A 80 0.75 -17.26 0.99
CA PHE A 80 0.49 -17.48 -0.44
C PHE A 80 1.14 -18.75 -1.02
N GLY A 81 2.09 -19.38 -0.31
CA GLY A 81 2.75 -20.62 -0.75
C GLY A 81 3.20 -20.56 -2.21
N ASP A 82 2.78 -21.55 -3.00
CA ASP A 82 3.13 -21.67 -4.42
C ASP A 82 2.67 -20.48 -5.28
N ALA A 83 1.60 -19.77 -4.88
CA ALA A 83 1.08 -18.62 -5.60
C ALA A 83 1.83 -17.31 -5.28
N ALA A 84 2.77 -17.31 -4.33
CA ALA A 84 3.46 -16.11 -3.87
C ALA A 84 4.11 -15.34 -5.03
N GLY A 85 4.73 -16.03 -6.00
CA GLY A 85 5.34 -15.38 -7.16
C GLY A 85 4.34 -14.58 -8.00
N GLU A 86 3.19 -15.15 -8.31
CA GLU A 86 2.14 -14.49 -9.09
C GLU A 86 1.52 -13.32 -8.32
N VAL A 87 1.16 -13.55 -7.06
CA VAL A 87 0.52 -12.54 -6.22
C VAL A 87 1.48 -11.37 -5.96
N LYS A 88 2.78 -11.64 -5.79
CA LYS A 88 3.81 -10.61 -5.67
C LYS A 88 3.90 -9.77 -6.93
N LYS A 89 3.93 -10.39 -8.10
CA LYS A 89 3.96 -9.66 -9.39
C LYS A 89 2.75 -8.74 -9.55
N TRP A 90 1.57 -9.23 -9.18
CA TRP A 90 0.35 -8.41 -9.16
C TRP A 90 0.46 -7.26 -8.17
N GLY A 91 0.93 -7.53 -6.94
CA GLY A 91 1.09 -6.53 -5.88
C GLY A 91 2.10 -5.44 -6.23
N ASP A 92 3.24 -5.81 -6.82
CA ASP A 92 4.24 -4.87 -7.31
C ASP A 92 3.66 -3.95 -8.40
N GLY A 93 2.86 -4.50 -9.32
CA GLY A 93 2.17 -3.72 -10.35
C GLY A 93 1.17 -2.72 -9.77
N LEU A 94 0.39 -3.13 -8.77
CA LEU A 94 -0.50 -2.23 -8.04
C LEU A 94 0.28 -1.12 -7.31
N ALA A 95 1.36 -1.49 -6.62
CA ALA A 95 2.24 -0.57 -5.89
C ALA A 95 2.76 0.54 -6.80
N GLU A 96 3.23 0.17 -8.00
CA GLU A 96 3.71 1.10 -9.02
C GLU A 96 2.58 1.98 -9.56
N GLN A 97 1.41 1.40 -9.84
CA GLN A 97 0.25 2.13 -10.38
C GLN A 97 -0.28 3.20 -9.43
N VAL A 98 -0.35 2.90 -8.12
CA VAL A 98 -0.94 3.79 -7.11
C VAL A 98 0.11 4.55 -6.29
N GLY A 99 1.40 4.38 -6.60
CA GLY A 99 2.50 5.04 -5.91
C GLY A 99 2.56 4.69 -4.42
N ARG A 100 2.59 3.39 -4.09
CA ARG A 100 2.78 2.86 -2.72
C ARG A 100 3.99 1.94 -2.68
N SER A 101 4.54 1.69 -1.48
CA SER A 101 5.72 0.83 -1.37
C SER A 101 5.33 -0.62 -1.61
N LYS A 102 6.24 -1.41 -2.16
CA LYS A 102 6.02 -2.85 -2.40
C LYS A 102 5.74 -3.58 -1.09
N ARG A 103 6.43 -3.17 -0.02
CA ARG A 103 6.19 -3.67 1.35
C ARG A 103 4.75 -3.45 1.79
N GLN A 104 4.20 -2.25 1.59
CA GLN A 104 2.85 -1.93 2.03
C GLN A 104 1.82 -2.81 1.32
N ILE A 105 1.93 -2.95 -0.01
CA ILE A 105 0.99 -3.78 -0.79
C ILE A 105 1.12 -5.26 -0.44
N ALA A 106 2.35 -5.78 -0.30
CA ALA A 106 2.58 -7.14 0.16
C ALA A 106 1.95 -7.38 1.54
N GLY A 107 2.12 -6.45 2.48
CA GLY A 107 1.50 -6.52 3.80
C GLY A 107 -0.03 -6.53 3.75
N PHE A 108 -0.63 -5.73 2.88
CA PHE A 108 -2.10 -5.68 2.73
C PHE A 108 -2.66 -6.99 2.18
N LEU A 109 -2.00 -7.53 1.16
CA LEU A 109 -2.34 -8.82 0.56
C LEU A 109 -2.19 -9.94 1.59
N ALA A 110 -1.03 -10.02 2.24
CA ALA A 110 -0.75 -11.07 3.20
C ALA A 110 -1.70 -11.02 4.41
N SER A 111 -1.96 -9.83 4.94
CA SER A 111 -2.89 -9.65 6.07
C SER A 111 -4.32 -10.01 5.72
N SER A 112 -4.76 -9.77 4.48
CA SER A 112 -6.11 -10.12 4.05
C SER A 112 -6.24 -11.62 3.81
N GLN A 113 -5.20 -12.25 3.25
CA GLN A 113 -5.17 -13.70 3.04
C GLN A 113 -5.18 -14.46 4.38
N ASP A 114 -4.35 -14.00 5.32
CA ASP A 114 -4.25 -14.50 6.68
C ASP A 114 -5.56 -14.35 7.48
N LEU A 115 -6.40 -13.38 7.11
CA LEU A 115 -7.75 -13.23 7.68
C LEU A 115 -8.76 -14.19 7.03
N LEU A 116 -8.75 -14.30 5.70
CA LEU A 116 -9.82 -14.96 4.95
C LEU A 116 -9.68 -16.49 4.93
N VAL A 117 -8.46 -17.02 4.86
CA VAL A 117 -8.25 -18.48 4.84
C VAL A 117 -8.78 -19.14 6.12
N PRO A 118 -8.49 -18.65 7.35
CA PRO A 118 -9.04 -19.22 8.58
C PRO A 118 -10.57 -19.10 8.73
N ILE A 119 -11.20 -18.12 8.07
CA ILE A 119 -12.67 -18.00 8.00
C ILE A 119 -13.29 -19.16 7.18
N GLY A 120 -12.46 -19.90 6.43
CA GLY A 120 -12.86 -21.06 5.65
C GLY A 120 -13.12 -20.76 4.18
N PHE A 121 -12.58 -19.65 3.67
CA PHE A 121 -12.52 -19.44 2.22
C PHE A 121 -11.50 -20.38 1.59
N ASP A 122 -11.80 -20.89 0.40
CA ASP A 122 -10.78 -21.55 -0.40
C ASP A 122 -9.67 -20.54 -0.76
N PHE A 123 -8.47 -21.08 -0.98
CA PHE A 123 -7.27 -20.28 -1.20
C PHE A 123 -7.40 -19.27 -2.36
N GLY A 124 -8.06 -19.67 -3.45
CA GLY A 124 -8.23 -18.84 -4.64
C GLY A 124 -9.18 -17.68 -4.41
N THR A 125 -10.34 -17.95 -3.79
CA THR A 125 -11.31 -16.93 -3.40
C THR A 125 -10.71 -15.96 -2.38
N ALA A 126 -9.99 -16.46 -1.38
CA ALA A 126 -9.28 -15.63 -0.41
C ALA A 126 -8.25 -14.72 -1.10
N THR A 127 -7.52 -15.25 -2.09
CA THR A 127 -6.52 -14.46 -2.85
C THR A 127 -7.19 -13.35 -3.66
N ALA A 128 -8.31 -13.67 -4.34
CA ALA A 128 -9.06 -12.69 -5.12
C ALA A 128 -9.64 -11.58 -4.23
N ALA A 129 -10.25 -11.95 -3.10
CA ALA A 129 -10.76 -10.99 -2.12
C ALA A 129 -9.62 -10.16 -1.50
N SER A 130 -8.46 -10.75 -1.23
CA SER A 130 -7.28 -10.01 -0.74
C SER A 130 -6.80 -8.95 -1.73
N LYS A 131 -6.75 -9.28 -3.02
CA LYS A 131 -6.45 -8.33 -4.10
C LYS A 131 -7.50 -7.19 -4.15
N GLN A 132 -8.78 -7.52 -4.02
CA GLN A 132 -9.86 -6.52 -3.97
C GLN A 132 -9.76 -5.59 -2.76
N LEU A 133 -9.51 -6.14 -1.57
CA LEU A 133 -9.36 -5.38 -0.34
C LEU A 133 -8.15 -4.44 -0.39
N ALA A 134 -7.01 -4.91 -0.88
CA ALA A 134 -5.83 -4.07 -1.03
C ALA A 134 -6.09 -2.88 -1.96
N LYS A 135 -6.73 -3.11 -3.11
CA LYS A 135 -7.10 -2.05 -4.06
C LYS A 135 -8.10 -1.07 -3.44
N LEU A 136 -9.17 -1.60 -2.85
CA LEU A 136 -10.23 -0.78 -2.26
C LEU A 136 -9.72 0.07 -1.09
N ALA A 137 -8.85 -0.47 -0.24
CA ALA A 137 -8.26 0.26 0.87
C ALA A 137 -7.52 1.51 0.38
N ILE A 138 -6.73 1.38 -0.69
CA ILE A 138 -5.95 2.48 -1.26
C ILE A 138 -6.87 3.52 -1.91
N ASP A 139 -7.87 3.07 -2.65
CA ASP A 139 -8.86 3.90 -3.32
C ASP A 139 -9.68 4.72 -2.31
N LEU A 140 -10.21 4.08 -1.27
CA LEU A 140 -10.92 4.75 -0.18
C LEU A 140 -10.02 5.69 0.63
N ALA A 141 -8.79 5.29 0.89
CA ALA A 141 -7.83 6.14 1.61
C ALA A 141 -7.47 7.39 0.81
N SER A 142 -7.33 7.26 -0.51
CA SER A 142 -7.15 8.39 -1.41
C SER A 142 -8.37 9.31 -1.40
N PHE A 143 -9.55 8.74 -1.63
CA PHE A 143 -10.80 9.48 -1.73
C PHE A 143 -11.16 10.25 -0.45
N ASN A 144 -10.90 9.66 0.72
CA ASN A 144 -11.23 10.24 2.02
C ASN A 144 -10.05 10.94 2.70
N ASN A 145 -8.90 11.04 2.04
CA ASN A 145 -7.65 11.56 2.61
C ASN A 145 -7.27 10.90 3.96
N MET A 146 -7.32 9.58 4.01
CA MET A 146 -6.99 8.76 5.18
C MET A 146 -5.68 7.98 4.99
N ALA A 147 -5.18 7.38 6.07
CA ALA A 147 -4.06 6.46 6.01
C ALA A 147 -4.52 5.11 5.48
N ASP A 148 -3.82 4.58 4.48
CA ASP A 148 -4.20 3.34 3.79
C ASP A 148 -4.35 2.15 4.74
N ALA A 149 -3.49 2.06 5.77
CA ALA A 149 -3.52 0.99 6.75
C ALA A 149 -4.75 1.06 7.67
N ASP A 150 -5.21 2.27 8.01
CA ASP A 150 -6.43 2.46 8.79
C ASP A 150 -7.65 2.02 7.99
N VAL A 151 -7.71 2.36 6.70
CA VAL A 151 -8.79 1.94 5.83
C VAL A 151 -8.81 0.43 5.63
N LEU A 152 -7.66 -0.22 5.44
CA LEU A 152 -7.60 -1.67 5.37
C LEU A 152 -8.13 -2.31 6.67
N ARG A 153 -7.71 -1.79 7.83
CA ARG A 153 -8.18 -2.28 9.13
C ARG A 153 -9.70 -2.12 9.28
N ASP A 154 -10.26 -0.99 8.85
CA ASP A 154 -11.71 -0.79 8.85
C ASP A 154 -12.42 -1.79 7.93
N LEU A 155 -11.90 -2.03 6.72
CA LEU A 155 -12.46 -3.03 5.81
C LEU A 155 -12.43 -4.43 6.42
N GLN A 156 -11.31 -4.84 7.00
CA GLN A 156 -11.16 -6.14 7.68
C GLN A 156 -12.15 -6.26 8.86
N ALA A 157 -12.24 -5.23 9.70
CA ALA A 157 -13.18 -5.19 10.81
C ALA A 157 -14.64 -5.26 10.34
N ALA A 158 -14.97 -4.55 9.27
CA ALA A 158 -16.31 -4.58 8.68
C ALA A 158 -16.67 -5.99 8.18
N LEU A 159 -15.73 -6.68 7.53
CA LEU A 159 -15.93 -8.06 7.07
C LEU A 159 -16.19 -9.03 8.22
N THR A 160 -15.50 -8.85 9.35
CA THR A 160 -15.67 -9.70 10.55
C THR A 160 -16.81 -9.27 11.47
N GLY A 161 -17.68 -8.35 11.04
CA GLY A 161 -18.93 -8.01 11.76
C GLY A 161 -18.96 -6.63 12.39
N SER A 162 -17.87 -5.87 12.39
CA SER A 162 -17.86 -4.48 12.88
C SER A 162 -18.26 -3.48 11.80
N GLY A 163 -19.43 -3.69 11.17
CA GLY A 163 -19.88 -2.90 10.01
C GLY A 163 -20.05 -1.39 10.24
N GLU A 164 -20.09 -0.94 11.49
CA GLU A 164 -20.23 0.47 11.85
C GLU A 164 -19.04 1.33 11.43
N VAL A 165 -17.84 0.75 11.37
CA VAL A 165 -16.63 1.46 10.91
C VAL A 165 -16.77 1.98 9.48
N MET A 166 -17.71 1.42 8.71
CA MET A 166 -17.96 1.80 7.33
C MET A 166 -18.85 3.04 7.18
N LYS A 167 -19.53 3.49 8.24
CA LYS A 167 -20.42 4.67 8.20
C LYS A 167 -19.68 5.92 7.75
N LYS A 168 -18.41 6.10 8.17
CA LYS A 168 -17.58 7.25 7.78
C LYS A 168 -17.19 7.26 6.29
N TYR A 169 -17.32 6.12 5.60
CA TYR A 169 -17.15 6.01 4.15
C TYR A 169 -18.49 6.08 3.40
N GLY A 170 -19.59 6.41 4.09
CA GLY A 170 -20.93 6.49 3.50
C GLY A 170 -21.58 5.12 3.24
N VAL A 171 -21.07 4.05 3.84
CA VAL A 171 -21.53 2.68 3.60
C VAL A 171 -22.19 2.13 4.87
N LEU A 172 -23.44 1.70 4.75
CA LEU A 172 -24.16 1.05 5.85
C LEU A 172 -24.06 -0.47 5.74
N VAL A 173 -23.19 -1.09 6.55
CA VAL A 173 -23.07 -2.55 6.67
C VAL A 173 -23.81 -3.03 7.92
N SER A 174 -25.12 -2.81 7.97
CA SER A 174 -25.95 -3.27 9.09
C SER A 174 -26.30 -4.74 8.94
N GLU A 175 -26.63 -5.42 10.03
CA GLU A 175 -27.14 -6.80 9.99
C GLU A 175 -28.39 -6.92 9.10
N ALA A 176 -29.24 -5.90 9.07
CA ALA A 176 -30.38 -5.87 8.16
C ALA A 176 -29.95 -5.81 6.68
N ALA A 177 -28.95 -5.00 6.35
CA ALA A 177 -28.40 -4.92 5.00
C ALA A 177 -27.74 -6.24 4.58
N VAL A 178 -27.00 -6.90 5.49
CA VAL A 178 -26.37 -8.19 5.24
C VAL A 178 -27.41 -9.28 5.00
N LYS A 179 -28.47 -9.35 5.82
CA LYS A 179 -29.59 -10.28 5.62
C LYS A 179 -30.29 -10.05 4.28
N GLN A 180 -30.49 -8.80 3.90
CA GLN A 180 -31.07 -8.47 2.59
C GLN A 180 -30.15 -8.90 1.45
N GLU A 181 -28.84 -8.69 1.56
CA GLU A 181 -27.88 -9.11 0.53
C GLU A 181 -27.80 -10.63 0.40
N LEU A 182 -27.87 -11.36 1.51
CA LEU A 182 -27.96 -12.83 1.50
C LEU A 182 -29.21 -13.29 0.74
N LEU A 183 -30.37 -12.69 1.02
CA LEU A 183 -31.61 -12.99 0.29
C LEU A 183 -31.51 -12.66 -1.21
N ASN A 184 -30.87 -11.54 -1.57
CA ASN A 184 -30.63 -11.18 -2.97
C ASN A 184 -29.76 -12.24 -3.69
N ASN A 185 -28.86 -12.90 -2.96
CA ASN A 185 -28.05 -14.00 -3.45
C ASN A 185 -28.70 -15.38 -3.29
N SER A 186 -30.01 -15.43 -2.98
CA SER A 186 -30.76 -16.67 -2.76
C SER A 186 -30.20 -17.55 -1.62
N ILE A 187 -29.62 -16.92 -0.60
CA ILE A 187 -29.12 -17.56 0.62
C ILE A 187 -30.07 -17.24 1.78
N ASP A 188 -30.54 -18.27 2.49
CA ASP A 188 -31.34 -18.07 3.70
C ASP A 188 -30.47 -17.48 4.83
N PRO A 189 -30.80 -16.28 5.35
CA PRO A 189 -30.00 -15.65 6.40
C PRO A 189 -29.92 -16.45 7.70
N LYS A 190 -30.83 -17.41 7.93
CA LYS A 190 -30.81 -18.27 9.13
C LYS A 190 -29.77 -19.38 9.05
N THR A 191 -29.43 -19.83 7.84
CA THR A 191 -28.49 -20.94 7.60
C THR A 191 -27.21 -20.49 6.91
N ALA A 192 -27.07 -19.18 6.68
CA ALA A 192 -25.91 -18.59 6.01
C ALA A 192 -24.61 -18.87 6.76
N THR A 193 -23.60 -19.35 6.02
CA THR A 193 -22.25 -19.58 6.55
C THR A 193 -21.52 -18.27 6.82
N GLU A 194 -20.44 -18.32 7.61
CA GLU A 194 -19.63 -17.12 7.85
C GLU A 194 -18.98 -16.59 6.57
N GLN A 195 -18.55 -17.46 5.65
CA GLN A 195 -18.05 -17.04 4.34
C GLN A 195 -19.12 -16.28 3.54
N GLN A 196 -20.36 -16.75 3.55
CA GLN A 196 -21.46 -16.08 2.85
C GLN A 196 -21.77 -14.71 3.45
N LYS A 197 -21.72 -14.59 4.78
CA LYS A 197 -21.87 -13.29 5.46
C LYS A 197 -20.73 -12.33 5.13
N VAL A 198 -19.48 -12.80 5.16
CA VAL A 198 -18.30 -12.01 4.78
C VAL A 198 -18.40 -11.52 3.33
N MET A 199 -18.76 -12.41 2.38
CA MET A 199 -18.96 -12.01 0.99
C MET A 199 -20.10 -11.01 0.82
N SER A 200 -21.20 -11.19 1.55
CA SER A 200 -22.32 -10.24 1.52
C SER A 200 -21.90 -8.86 2.04
N ARG A 201 -21.12 -8.82 3.13
CA ARG A 201 -20.54 -7.57 3.64
C ARG A 201 -19.59 -6.93 2.62
N LEU A 202 -18.73 -7.72 1.99
CA LEU A 202 -17.83 -7.25 0.93
C LEU A 202 -18.62 -6.66 -0.25
N GLN A 203 -19.69 -7.33 -0.71
CA GLN A 203 -20.53 -6.86 -1.82
C GLN A 203 -21.23 -5.53 -1.49
N ILE A 204 -21.78 -5.39 -0.28
CA ILE A 204 -22.37 -4.14 0.20
C ILE A 204 -21.33 -3.02 0.17
N ILE A 205 -20.13 -3.28 0.70
CA ILE A 205 -19.02 -2.33 0.69
C ILE A 205 -18.63 -1.96 -0.74
N MET A 206 -18.42 -2.93 -1.62
CA MET A 206 -18.05 -2.67 -3.01
C MET A 206 -19.11 -1.82 -3.73
N ARG A 207 -20.39 -2.10 -3.53
CA ARG A 207 -21.49 -1.33 -4.12
C ARG A 207 -21.58 0.09 -3.56
N GLY A 208 -21.40 0.25 -2.24
CA GLY A 208 -21.45 1.54 -1.57
C GLY A 208 -20.23 2.44 -1.81
N THR A 209 -19.14 1.89 -2.35
CA THR A 209 -17.85 2.61 -2.53
C THR A 209 -17.47 2.87 -3.98
N THR A 210 -18.40 2.66 -4.92
CA THR A 210 -18.16 2.81 -6.37
C THR A 210 -17.53 4.14 -6.77
N ALA A 211 -17.91 5.25 -6.12
CA ALA A 211 -17.33 6.57 -6.37
C ALA A 211 -15.84 6.68 -6.00
N ALA A 212 -15.41 5.95 -4.96
CA ALA A 212 -14.03 5.93 -4.49
C ALA A 212 -13.14 5.00 -5.32
N GLN A 213 -13.70 3.98 -5.96
CA GLN A 213 -12.93 3.02 -6.75
C GLN A 213 -12.20 3.71 -7.91
N GLY A 214 -10.90 3.41 -8.04
CA GLY A 214 -9.99 4.06 -8.97
C GLY A 214 -9.51 5.46 -8.57
N ASP A 215 -9.90 5.98 -7.40
CA ASP A 215 -9.52 7.33 -6.99
C ASP A 215 -8.01 7.49 -6.86
N ALA A 216 -7.30 6.49 -6.36
CA ALA A 216 -5.85 6.61 -6.14
C ALA A 216 -5.07 6.87 -7.43
N VAL A 217 -5.56 6.34 -8.56
CA VAL A 217 -5.00 6.61 -9.89
C VAL A 217 -5.46 7.98 -10.38
N ARG A 218 -6.76 8.27 -10.27
CA ARG A 218 -7.37 9.53 -10.72
C ARG A 218 -6.77 10.76 -10.03
N SER A 219 -6.43 10.64 -8.76
CA SER A 219 -5.86 11.71 -7.94
C SER A 219 -4.37 11.52 -7.64
N ALA A 220 -3.67 10.69 -8.43
CA ALA A 220 -2.23 10.43 -8.28
C ALA A 220 -1.37 11.71 -8.37
N GLY A 221 -1.83 12.70 -9.14
CA GLY A 221 -1.18 14.01 -9.27
C GLY A 221 -1.40 14.96 -8.08
N SER A 222 -2.28 14.63 -7.13
CA SER A 222 -2.51 15.47 -5.94
C SER A 222 -1.27 15.51 -5.03
N PHE A 223 -1.07 16.61 -4.31
CA PHE A 223 0.06 16.75 -3.39
C PHE A 223 0.11 15.62 -2.35
N ALA A 224 -1.04 15.21 -1.81
CA ALA A 224 -1.14 14.12 -0.84
C ALA A 224 -0.65 12.79 -1.44
N ASN A 225 -1.12 12.41 -2.63
CA ASN A 225 -0.68 11.18 -3.29
C ASN A 225 0.78 11.25 -3.77
N GLN A 226 1.26 12.42 -4.20
CA GLN A 226 2.68 12.63 -4.52
C GLN A 226 3.58 12.44 -3.29
N MET A 227 3.17 12.94 -2.12
CA MET A 227 3.91 12.74 -0.88
C MET A 227 3.95 11.26 -0.46
N LYS A 228 2.81 10.55 -0.57
CA LYS A 228 2.75 9.10 -0.34
C LYS A 228 3.68 8.35 -1.32
N SER A 229 3.68 8.72 -2.61
CA SER A 229 4.56 8.15 -3.63
C SER A 229 6.05 8.43 -3.35
N LEU A 230 6.40 9.64 -2.94
CA LEU A 230 7.77 9.98 -2.58
C LEU A 230 8.25 9.15 -1.39
N LYS A 231 7.43 9.05 -0.33
CA LYS A 231 7.72 8.22 0.85
C LYS A 231 7.91 6.76 0.45
N ALA A 232 7.04 6.23 -0.40
CA ALA A 232 7.14 4.88 -0.92
C ALA A 232 8.45 4.63 -1.67
N LYS A 233 8.86 5.55 -2.55
CA LYS A 233 10.13 5.42 -3.30
C LYS A 233 11.35 5.48 -2.39
N VAL A 234 11.32 6.32 -1.35
CA VAL A 234 12.39 6.38 -0.34
C VAL A 234 12.46 5.08 0.44
N GLU A 235 11.31 4.52 0.82
CA GLU A 235 11.23 3.23 1.51
C GLU A 235 11.76 2.09 0.64
N ASP A 236 11.31 1.97 -0.61
CA ASP A 236 11.78 0.92 -1.52
C ASP A 236 13.28 1.05 -1.84
N ALA A 237 13.80 2.28 -1.93
CA ALA A 237 15.23 2.52 -2.05
C ALA A 237 15.98 2.09 -0.78
N ALA A 238 15.47 2.43 0.40
CA ALA A 238 16.05 2.03 1.68
C ALA A 238 16.04 0.50 1.84
N VAL A 239 14.97 -0.18 1.42
CA VAL A 239 14.90 -1.65 1.37
C VAL A 239 15.97 -2.20 0.44
N THR A 240 16.10 -1.68 -0.79
CA THR A 240 17.11 -2.13 -1.75
C THR A 240 18.53 -2.03 -1.18
N ILE A 241 18.82 -0.92 -0.51
CA ILE A 241 20.10 -0.66 0.14
C ILE A 241 20.32 -1.62 1.32
N GLY A 242 19.34 -1.73 2.21
CA GLY A 242 19.42 -2.57 3.39
C GLY A 242 19.52 -4.05 3.04
N SER A 243 18.80 -4.54 2.03
CA SER A 243 18.85 -5.93 1.59
C SER A 243 20.23 -6.33 1.08
N ALA A 244 20.99 -5.41 0.47
CA ALA A 244 22.39 -5.66 0.10
C ALA A 244 23.33 -5.73 1.31
N LEU A 245 22.94 -5.12 2.44
CA LEU A 245 23.73 -5.04 3.66
C LEU A 245 23.35 -6.10 4.70
N LEU A 246 22.12 -6.63 4.67
CA LEU A 246 21.62 -7.60 5.64
C LEU A 246 22.55 -8.82 5.81
N PRO A 247 23.02 -9.52 4.75
CA PRO A 247 23.90 -10.67 4.91
C PRO A 247 25.22 -10.36 5.62
N VAL A 248 25.67 -9.10 5.56
CA VAL A 248 26.91 -8.64 6.20
C VAL A 248 26.68 -8.30 7.67
N VAL A 249 25.49 -7.83 8.03
CA VAL A 249 25.18 -7.35 9.39
C VAL A 249 24.58 -8.46 10.27
N THR A 250 23.78 -9.37 9.70
CA THR A 250 23.13 -10.47 10.44
C THR A 250 24.08 -11.27 11.33
N PRO A 251 25.31 -11.66 10.89
CA PRO A 251 26.24 -12.43 11.73
C PRO A 251 26.76 -11.69 12.98
N PHE A 252 26.58 -10.37 13.09
CA PHE A 252 27.04 -9.56 14.23
C PHE A 252 25.92 -9.25 15.24
N VAL A 253 24.68 -9.68 14.96
CA VAL A 253 23.50 -9.47 15.82
C VAL A 253 23.04 -10.78 16.47
N THR A 254 23.54 -11.93 15.98
CA THR A 254 23.42 -13.28 16.58
C THR A 254 24.62 -13.60 17.46
#